data_AF-A0A0C4FDF1-F1
#
_entry.id   AF-A0A0C4FDF1-F1
#
_cell.length_a   1.000
_cell.length_b   1.000
_cell.length_c   1.000
_cell.angle_alpha   90.00
_cell.angle_beta   90.00
_cell.angle_gamma   90.00
#
_symmetry.space_group_name_H-M   'P 1'
#
loop_
_entity.id
_entity.type
_entity.pdbx_description
1 polymer ?
#
loop_
_entity_poly.entity_id
_entity_poly.type
_entity_poly.pdbx_seq_one_letter_code
_entity_poly.pdbx_strand_id
1 'polypeptide(L)'
;MPLLHIGGINSCSQSFTLGFCFLAKEQEPDFLWALQQLKVALQPHVPSVILTDKESALMTAIKTVFPTTRKLLCQWHIGQNLFAHCRLILGDEAYRKFRQAWNCLLFSRSASIYNKNLVKLESTCTPEIMAYLEKNWFPLNNRFVKYLISDVLHFDNVTTSRIESLHASIKRFLKGRNSSMHTTITDMHDAVKHQLHELMIDCATQKQVHIKNLPKVLSRLGGKISHHAIRTAQCLLASDKSRECKNCSHEAYMGIPCAHTMRKLESDGLYVDADSIHMQWHLPEKSVCFYLGSVAFLIPCFI
;
A
#
# COMPACT_ATOMS: atom_id res chain seq x y z
N MET A 1 -17.50 1.52 -20.75
CA MET A 1 -16.29 2.35 -20.75
C MET A 1 -15.54 2.05 -19.47
N PRO A 2 -14.32 1.51 -19.54
CA PRO A 2 -13.50 1.26 -18.35
C PRO A 2 -13.21 2.55 -17.58
N LEU A 3 -13.11 2.43 -16.25
CA LEU A 3 -12.79 3.53 -15.36
C LEU A 3 -11.52 3.19 -14.60
N LEU A 4 -10.46 3.93 -14.87
CA LEU A 4 -9.26 3.93 -14.06
C LEU A 4 -9.48 4.79 -12.83
N HIS A 5 -9.32 4.21 -11.64
CA HIS A 5 -9.39 4.92 -10.38
C HIS A 5 -8.02 4.91 -9.71
N ILE A 6 -7.50 6.09 -9.42
CA ILE A 6 -6.18 6.29 -8.84
C ILE A 6 -6.39 6.81 -7.42
N GLY A 7 -6.04 5.99 -6.43
CA GLY A 7 -6.09 6.35 -5.02
C GLY A 7 -4.72 6.49 -4.39
N GLY A 8 -4.66 7.26 -3.30
CA GLY A 8 -3.48 7.45 -2.48
C GLY A 8 -3.75 7.26 -0.99
N ILE A 9 -2.71 7.44 -0.17
CA ILE A 9 -2.77 7.29 1.28
C ILE A 9 -2.15 8.50 1.94
N ASN A 10 -2.86 9.08 2.90
CA ASN A 10 -2.40 10.24 3.66
C ASN A 10 -1.57 9.84 4.90
N SER A 11 -1.14 10.84 5.67
CA SER A 11 -0.38 10.62 6.90
C SER A 11 -1.14 9.85 7.97
N CYS A 12 -2.47 9.81 7.92
CA CYS A 12 -3.32 9.09 8.85
C CYS A 12 -3.61 7.64 8.41
N SER A 13 -2.97 7.13 7.34
CA SER A 13 -3.27 5.82 6.74
C SER A 13 -4.70 5.71 6.18
N GLN A 14 -5.32 6.85 5.89
CA GLN A 14 -6.61 6.94 5.22
C GLN A 14 -6.41 6.99 3.72
N SER A 15 -7.29 6.30 3.00
CA SER A 15 -7.28 6.29 1.54
C SER A 15 -8.03 7.50 1.01
N PHE A 16 -7.49 8.11 -0.05
CA PHE A 16 -8.11 9.23 -0.73
C PHE A 16 -8.06 9.04 -2.24
N THR A 17 -9.00 9.63 -2.95
CA THR A 17 -9.04 9.64 -4.40
C THR A 17 -8.10 10.72 -4.91
N LEU A 18 -7.14 10.34 -5.75
CA LEU A 18 -6.30 11.31 -6.44
C LEU A 18 -6.90 11.68 -7.81
N GLY A 19 -7.52 10.74 -8.50
CA GLY A 19 -8.17 11.04 -9.77
C GLY A 19 -8.85 9.85 -10.41
N PHE A 20 -9.62 10.18 -11.45
CA PHE A 20 -10.32 9.24 -12.31
C PHE A 20 -9.89 9.46 -13.75
N CYS A 21 -9.88 8.38 -14.53
CA CYS A 21 -9.72 8.46 -15.97
C CYS A 21 -10.66 7.46 -16.64
N PHE A 22 -11.60 7.95 -17.43
CA PHE A 22 -12.39 7.10 -18.29
C PHE A 22 -11.56 6.72 -19.50
N LEU A 23 -11.29 5.42 -19.65
CA LEU A 23 -10.48 4.90 -20.73
C LEU A 23 -11.36 4.46 -21.89
N ALA A 24 -10.88 4.63 -23.13
CA ALA A 24 -11.58 4.07 -24.27
C ALA A 24 -11.51 2.53 -24.24
N LYS A 25 -10.32 1.99 -23.94
CA LYS A 25 -10.03 0.56 -23.74
C LYS A 25 -9.00 0.38 -22.63
N GLU A 26 -8.82 -0.85 -22.16
CA GLU A 26 -7.76 -1.21 -21.20
C GLU A 26 -6.51 -1.70 -21.96
N GLN A 27 -5.95 -0.85 -22.82
CA GLN A 27 -4.76 -1.15 -23.61
C GLN A 27 -3.61 -0.22 -23.25
N GLU A 28 -2.39 -0.58 -23.66
CA GLU A 28 -1.18 0.17 -23.28
C GLU A 28 -1.24 1.67 -23.66
N PRO A 29 -1.70 2.08 -24.85
CA PRO A 29 -1.80 3.50 -25.19
C PRO A 29 -2.79 4.28 -24.31
N ASP A 30 -3.89 3.64 -23.90
CA ASP A 30 -4.89 4.24 -23.02
C ASP A 30 -4.30 4.51 -21.63
N PHE A 31 -3.61 3.51 -21.05
CA PHE A 31 -2.92 3.68 -19.76
C PHE A 31 -1.76 4.67 -19.85
N LEU A 32 -1.01 4.66 -20.96
CA LEU A 32 0.10 5.58 -21.17
C LEU A 32 -0.36 7.03 -21.10
N TRP A 33 -1.44 7.36 -21.81
CA TRP A 33 -2.03 8.70 -21.78
C TRP A 33 -2.51 9.06 -20.38
N ALA A 34 -3.27 8.18 -19.71
CA ALA A 34 -3.79 8.42 -18.37
C ALA A 34 -2.67 8.68 -17.35
N LEU A 35 -1.60 7.88 -17.40
CA LEU A 35 -0.45 8.04 -16.52
C LEU A 35 0.39 9.28 -16.85
N GLN A 36 0.45 9.72 -18.11
CA GLN A 36 1.07 10.98 -18.48
C GLN A 36 0.32 12.17 -17.87
N GLN A 37 -1.02 12.16 -17.93
CA GLN A 37 -1.83 13.20 -17.26
C GLN A 37 -1.63 13.18 -15.75
N LEU A 38 -1.60 11.98 -15.15
CA LEU A 38 -1.24 11.81 -13.74
C LEU A 38 0.12 12.43 -13.43
N LYS A 39 1.15 12.14 -14.24
CA LYS A 39 2.49 12.68 -14.04
C LYS A 39 2.53 14.21 -14.07
N VAL A 40 1.77 14.84 -14.96
CA VAL A 40 1.62 16.30 -15.02
C VAL A 40 0.95 16.82 -13.74
N ALA A 41 -0.15 16.20 -13.32
CA ALA A 41 -0.89 16.61 -12.11
C ALA A 41 -0.08 16.45 -10.81
N LEU A 42 0.87 15.51 -10.76
CA LEU A 42 1.71 15.26 -9.58
C LEU A 42 2.90 16.21 -9.47
N GLN A 43 3.28 16.93 -10.54
CA GLN A 43 4.52 17.73 -10.54
C GLN A 43 4.59 18.71 -9.35
N PRO A 44 5.77 18.85 -8.70
CA PRO A 44 7.05 18.22 -9.03
C PRO A 44 7.25 16.81 -8.43
N HIS A 45 6.24 16.22 -7.81
CA HIS A 45 6.36 14.97 -7.06
C HIS A 45 6.32 13.74 -7.98
N VAL A 46 7.04 12.70 -7.58
CA VAL A 46 7.04 11.38 -8.22
C VAL A 46 6.79 10.32 -7.14
N PRO A 47 5.87 9.36 -7.34
CA PRO A 47 5.66 8.29 -6.37
C PRO A 47 6.88 7.40 -6.22
N SER A 48 7.22 7.06 -4.98
CA SER A 48 8.21 6.01 -4.70
C SER A 48 7.69 4.61 -5.10
N VAL A 49 6.39 4.38 -4.94
CA VAL A 49 5.75 3.08 -5.16
C VAL A 49 4.43 3.23 -5.94
N ILE A 50 4.19 2.34 -6.90
CA ILE A 50 2.85 2.10 -7.47
C ILE A 50 2.49 0.64 -7.20
N LEU A 51 1.31 0.40 -6.64
CA LEU A 51 0.78 -0.91 -6.33
C LEU A 51 -0.42 -1.20 -7.22
N THR A 52 -0.32 -2.24 -8.03
CA THR A 52 -1.34 -2.58 -9.02
C THR A 52 -1.55 -4.10 -9.05
N ASP A 53 -2.55 -4.58 -9.79
CA ASP A 53 -2.67 -5.99 -10.12
C ASP A 53 -1.62 -6.40 -11.18
N LYS A 54 -1.76 -7.62 -11.72
CA LYS A 54 -0.87 -8.13 -12.76
C LYS A 54 -1.40 -7.80 -14.16
N GLU A 55 -1.80 -6.55 -14.42
CA GLU A 55 -2.19 -6.13 -15.77
C GLU A 55 -1.00 -5.70 -16.63
N SER A 56 -0.75 -6.45 -17.70
CA SER A 56 0.38 -6.28 -18.60
C SER A 56 0.48 -4.89 -19.23
N ALA A 57 -0.64 -4.36 -19.73
CA ALA A 57 -0.68 -3.08 -20.42
C ALA A 57 -0.33 -1.92 -19.47
N LEU A 58 -0.97 -1.90 -18.30
CA LEU A 58 -0.72 -0.92 -17.24
C LEU A 58 0.71 -1.04 -16.71
N MET A 59 1.20 -2.25 -16.52
CA MET A 59 2.56 -2.54 -16.06
C MET A 59 3.65 -1.98 -16.98
N THR A 60 3.42 -1.99 -18.30
CA THR A 60 4.32 -1.44 -19.31
C THR A 60 4.24 0.09 -19.33
N ALA A 61 3.02 0.64 -19.33
CA ALA A 61 2.81 2.08 -19.27
C ALA A 61 3.44 2.73 -18.03
N ILE A 62 3.33 2.10 -16.85
CA ILE A 62 4.00 2.56 -15.61
C ILE A 62 5.52 2.63 -15.80
N LYS A 63 6.13 1.60 -16.39
CA LYS A 63 7.58 1.56 -16.61
C LYS A 63 8.05 2.70 -17.51
N THR A 64 7.23 3.07 -18.50
CA THR A 64 7.52 4.17 -19.44
C THR A 64 7.38 5.54 -18.77
N VAL A 65 6.29 5.77 -18.02
CA VAL A 65 5.98 7.10 -17.45
C VAL A 65 6.76 7.38 -16.17
N PHE A 66 6.91 6.36 -15.32
CA PHE A 66 7.51 6.42 -13.98
C PHE A 66 8.67 5.42 -13.84
N PRO A 67 9.77 5.58 -14.60
CA PRO A 67 10.86 4.58 -14.65
C PRO A 67 11.59 4.38 -13.32
N THR A 68 11.57 5.38 -12.43
CA THR A 68 12.21 5.34 -11.10
C THR A 68 11.28 4.79 -10.01
N THR A 69 10.00 4.62 -10.28
CA THR A 69 9.01 4.18 -9.29
C THR A 69 9.03 2.66 -9.16
N ARG A 70 9.10 2.16 -7.92
CA ARG A 70 8.99 0.73 -7.66
C ARG A 70 7.55 0.27 -7.89
N LYS A 71 7.38 -0.70 -8.77
CA LYS A 71 6.07 -1.35 -8.95
C LYS A 71 5.93 -2.57 -8.05
N LEU A 72 4.89 -2.56 -7.23
CA LEU A 72 4.46 -3.69 -6.41
C LEU A 72 3.19 -4.33 -6.99
N LEU A 73 3.00 -5.61 -6.69
CA LEU A 73 1.81 -6.37 -7.08
C LEU A 73 0.90 -6.60 -5.87
N CYS A 74 -0.40 -6.41 -6.07
CA CYS A 74 -1.42 -6.61 -5.06
C CYS A 74 -1.47 -8.06 -4.61
N GLN A 75 -1.04 -8.32 -3.38
CA GLN A 75 -1.03 -9.67 -2.79
C GLN A 75 -2.42 -10.32 -2.77
N TRP A 76 -3.49 -9.52 -2.64
CA TRP A 76 -4.86 -10.03 -2.69
C TRP A 76 -5.23 -10.56 -4.07
N HIS A 77 -4.96 -9.81 -5.15
CA HIS A 77 -5.20 -10.25 -6.52
C HIS A 77 -4.35 -11.46 -6.90
N ILE A 78 -3.10 -11.53 -6.41
CA ILE A 78 -2.29 -12.75 -6.52
C ILE A 78 -3.03 -13.93 -5.87
N GLY A 79 -3.53 -13.74 -4.64
CA GLY A 79 -4.32 -14.74 -3.93
C GLY A 79 -5.58 -15.16 -4.69
N GLN A 80 -6.28 -14.24 -5.36
CA GLN A 80 -7.44 -14.56 -6.20
C GLN A 80 -7.05 -15.38 -7.43
N ASN A 81 -5.95 -15.04 -8.10
CA ASN A 81 -5.45 -15.81 -9.25
C ASN A 81 -5.03 -17.22 -8.84
N LEU A 82 -4.37 -17.35 -7.68
CA LEU A 82 -4.03 -18.65 -7.10
C LEU A 82 -5.28 -19.45 -6.73
N PHE A 83 -6.31 -18.79 -6.19
CA PHE A 83 -7.58 -19.44 -5.90
C PHE A 83 -8.26 -19.95 -7.17
N ALA A 84 -8.36 -19.12 -8.21
CA ALA A 84 -9.00 -19.48 -9.46
C ALA A 84 -8.28 -20.64 -10.17
N HIS A 85 -6.94 -20.65 -10.16
CA HIS A 85 -6.14 -21.66 -10.86
C HIS A 85 -5.85 -22.90 -10.01
N CYS A 86 -5.22 -22.74 -8.85
CA CYS A 86 -4.69 -23.86 -8.06
C CYS A 86 -5.78 -24.63 -7.32
N ARG A 87 -6.89 -23.99 -6.94
CA ARG A 87 -7.99 -24.68 -6.23
C ARG A 87 -8.63 -25.76 -7.09
N LEU A 88 -8.79 -25.51 -8.40
CA LEU A 88 -9.38 -26.47 -9.34
C LEU A 88 -8.54 -27.75 -9.45
N ILE A 89 -7.22 -27.61 -9.34
CA ILE A 89 -6.26 -28.72 -9.44
C ILE A 89 -6.14 -29.48 -8.10
N LEU A 90 -6.06 -28.76 -6.97
CA LEU A 90 -5.83 -29.34 -5.65
C LEU A 90 -7.08 -29.85 -4.94
N GLY A 91 -8.25 -29.30 -5.27
CA GLY A 91 -9.44 -29.40 -4.42
C GLY A 91 -9.33 -28.58 -3.13
N ASP A 92 -10.44 -28.50 -2.38
CA ASP A 92 -10.59 -27.53 -1.28
C ASP A 92 -9.65 -27.76 -0.09
N GLU A 93 -9.41 -29.01 0.32
CA GLU A 93 -8.57 -29.28 1.49
C GLU A 93 -7.08 -29.03 1.21
N ALA A 94 -6.56 -29.58 0.11
CA ALA A 94 -5.16 -29.38 -0.24
C ALA A 94 -4.87 -27.91 -0.60
N TYR A 95 -5.83 -27.22 -1.23
CA TYR A 95 -5.71 -25.78 -1.47
C TYR A 95 -5.58 -24.97 -0.17
N ARG A 96 -6.27 -25.35 0.91
CA ARG A 96 -6.09 -24.68 2.22
C ARG A 96 -4.66 -24.81 2.75
N LYS A 97 -4.05 -25.99 2.64
CA LYS A 97 -2.66 -26.24 3.05
C LYS A 97 -1.68 -25.46 2.17
N PHE A 98 -1.88 -25.49 0.85
CA PHE A 98 -1.13 -24.70 -0.12
C PHE A 98 -1.20 -23.19 0.17
N ARG A 99 -2.40 -22.64 0.38
CA ARG A 99 -2.61 -21.22 0.67
C ARG A 99 -1.91 -20.80 1.96
N GLN A 100 -1.90 -21.65 2.98
CA GLN A 100 -1.16 -21.39 4.21
C GLN A 100 0.35 -21.34 3.95
N ALA A 101 0.90 -22.31 3.23
CA ALA A 101 2.32 -22.34 2.86
C ALA A 101 2.71 -21.12 2.01
N TRP A 102 1.85 -20.74 1.05
CA TRP A 102 2.02 -19.53 0.23
C TRP A 102 2.07 -18.27 1.07
N ASN A 103 1.14 -18.11 2.03
CA ASN A 103 1.14 -16.97 2.93
C ASN A 103 2.42 -16.92 3.79
N CYS A 104 2.91 -18.06 4.29
CA CYS A 104 4.21 -18.11 4.98
C CYS A 104 5.35 -17.66 4.07
N LEU A 105 5.37 -18.08 2.81
CA LEU A 105 6.35 -17.63 1.82
C LEU A 105 6.28 -16.10 1.62
N LEU A 106 5.08 -15.55 1.39
CA LEU A 106 4.85 -14.11 1.18
C LEU A 106 5.38 -13.25 2.33
N PHE A 107 5.12 -13.65 3.57
CA PHE A 107 5.51 -12.89 4.77
C PHE A 107 6.90 -13.22 5.31
N SER A 108 7.74 -13.90 4.51
CA SER A 108 9.13 -14.18 4.88
C SER A 108 9.90 -12.88 5.12
N ARG A 109 10.65 -12.83 6.22
CA ARG A 109 11.40 -11.63 6.67
C ARG A 109 12.89 -11.65 6.30
N SER A 110 13.37 -12.73 5.70
CA SER A 110 14.75 -12.86 5.22
C SER A 110 14.84 -13.93 4.13
N ALA A 111 15.93 -13.92 3.36
CA ALA A 111 16.21 -14.95 2.35
C ALA A 111 16.25 -16.37 2.96
N SER A 112 16.83 -16.53 4.15
CA SER A 112 16.87 -17.83 4.84
C SER A 112 15.46 -18.35 5.19
N ILE A 113 14.59 -17.48 5.69
CA ILE A 113 13.20 -17.84 6.01
C ILE A 113 12.42 -18.14 4.72
N TYR A 114 12.66 -17.36 3.66
CA TYR A 114 12.04 -17.57 2.36
C TYR A 114 12.38 -18.95 1.79
N ASN A 115 13.66 -19.32 1.76
CA ASN A 115 14.08 -20.64 1.26
C ASN A 115 13.46 -21.79 2.08
N LYS A 116 13.40 -21.65 3.41
CA LYS A 116 12.71 -22.62 4.28
C LYS A 116 11.21 -22.74 3.98
N ASN A 117 10.55 -21.60 3.73
CA ASN A 117 9.12 -21.58 3.40
C ASN A 117 8.85 -22.05 1.97
N LEU A 118 9.80 -21.89 1.05
CA LEU A 118 9.72 -22.39 -0.31
C LEU A 118 9.69 -23.92 -0.34
N VAL A 119 10.59 -24.59 0.39
CA VAL A 119 10.56 -26.05 0.55
C VAL A 119 9.21 -26.53 1.11
N LYS A 120 8.62 -25.80 2.07
CA LYS A 120 7.29 -26.12 2.59
C LYS A 120 6.20 -25.95 1.52
N LEU A 121 6.26 -24.87 0.74
CA LEU A 121 5.32 -24.64 -0.36
C LEU A 121 5.42 -25.75 -1.41
N GLU A 122 6.63 -26.12 -1.82
CA GLU A 122 6.90 -27.19 -2.78
C GLU A 122 6.26 -28.51 -2.33
N SER A 123 6.35 -28.86 -1.04
CA SER A 123 5.72 -30.07 -0.51
C SER A 123 4.18 -30.10 -0.61
N THR A 124 3.54 -28.95 -0.86
CA THR A 124 2.08 -28.83 -1.05
C THR A 124 1.66 -28.74 -2.52
N CYS A 125 2.62 -28.71 -3.45
CA CYS A 125 2.35 -28.48 -4.88
C CYS A 125 2.43 -29.77 -5.68
N THR A 126 1.59 -29.88 -6.71
CA THR A 126 1.80 -30.83 -7.81
C THR A 126 2.82 -30.27 -8.81
N PRO A 127 3.40 -31.09 -9.70
CA PRO A 127 4.29 -30.59 -10.76
C PRO A 127 3.65 -29.51 -11.64
N GLU A 128 2.36 -29.64 -11.93
CA GLU A 128 1.60 -28.64 -12.69
C GLU A 128 1.52 -27.28 -11.98
N ILE A 129 1.27 -27.29 -10.67
CA ILE A 129 1.21 -26.06 -9.87
C ILE A 129 2.59 -25.42 -9.74
N MET A 130 3.64 -26.21 -9.55
CA MET A 130 5.00 -25.69 -9.52
C MET A 130 5.36 -25.01 -10.84
N ALA A 131 5.08 -25.64 -11.98
CA ALA A 131 5.30 -25.03 -13.29
C ALA A 131 4.51 -23.72 -13.47
N TYR A 132 3.27 -23.67 -12.97
CA TYR A 132 2.48 -22.44 -12.96
C TYR A 132 3.14 -21.34 -12.11
N LEU A 133 3.63 -21.65 -10.90
CA LEU A 133 4.28 -20.69 -10.01
C LEU A 133 5.61 -20.17 -10.58
N GLU A 134 6.44 -21.06 -11.12
CA GLU A 134 7.72 -20.75 -11.76
C GLU A 134 7.55 -19.83 -12.96
N LYS A 135 6.50 -20.05 -13.76
CA LYS A 135 6.20 -19.21 -14.91
C LYS A 135 5.61 -17.85 -14.51
N ASN A 136 4.69 -17.82 -13.53
CA ASN A 136 3.82 -16.66 -13.33
C ASN A 136 4.19 -15.76 -12.16
N TRP A 137 4.88 -16.27 -11.15
CA TRP A 137 5.00 -15.59 -9.85
C TRP A 137 6.44 -15.50 -9.34
N PHE A 138 7.25 -16.56 -9.45
CA PHE A 138 8.64 -16.52 -8.97
C PHE A 138 9.51 -15.45 -9.65
N PRO A 139 9.41 -15.22 -10.97
CA PRO A 139 10.17 -14.13 -11.63
C PRO A 139 9.76 -12.73 -11.16
N LEU A 140 8.62 -12.61 -10.46
CA LEU A 140 8.04 -11.36 -9.98
C LEU A 140 8.08 -11.24 -8.45
N ASN A 141 8.76 -12.17 -7.75
CA ASN A 141 8.75 -12.24 -6.28
C ASN A 141 9.21 -10.94 -5.59
N ASN A 142 10.13 -10.21 -6.23
CA ASN A 142 10.62 -8.90 -5.80
C ASN A 142 9.59 -7.77 -5.89
N ARG A 143 8.33 -8.08 -6.24
CA ARG A 143 7.22 -7.12 -6.27
C ARG A 143 6.15 -7.39 -5.23
N PHE A 144 6.25 -8.46 -4.45
CA PHE A 144 5.20 -8.81 -3.47
C PHE A 144 5.68 -9.59 -2.24
N VAL A 145 6.89 -10.18 -2.24
CA VAL A 145 7.41 -10.90 -1.06
C VAL A 145 7.99 -9.92 -0.06
N LYS A 146 7.56 -10.02 1.20
CA LYS A 146 7.79 -8.99 2.24
C LYS A 146 9.24 -8.56 2.34
N TYR A 147 10.20 -9.47 2.55
CA TYR A 147 11.61 -9.07 2.70
C TYR A 147 12.23 -8.49 1.43
N LEU A 148 11.74 -8.86 0.24
CA LEU A 148 12.25 -8.35 -1.04
C LEU A 148 11.72 -6.97 -1.40
N ILE A 149 10.56 -6.58 -0.85
CA ILE A 149 9.95 -5.26 -1.08
C ILE A 149 10.21 -4.29 0.08
N SER A 150 10.87 -4.75 1.15
CA SER A 150 11.09 -3.95 2.35
C SER A 150 12.25 -2.94 2.20
N ASP A 151 12.81 -2.80 1.00
CA ASP A 151 13.82 -1.80 0.62
C ASP A 151 13.19 -0.47 0.14
N VAL A 152 11.86 -0.41 0.01
CA VAL A 152 11.13 0.78 -0.45
C VAL A 152 10.01 1.18 0.51
N LEU A 153 9.75 2.48 0.59
CA LEU A 153 8.68 3.09 1.38
C LEU A 153 7.29 2.77 0.82
N HIS A 154 6.78 1.57 1.13
CA HIS A 154 5.43 1.15 0.76
C HIS A 154 4.44 1.25 1.94
N PHE A 155 4.90 1.58 3.15
CA PHE A 155 4.08 1.83 4.34
C PHE A 155 3.09 0.69 4.66
N ASP A 156 3.52 -0.55 4.49
CA ASP A 156 2.69 -1.77 4.62
C ASP A 156 1.48 -1.85 3.68
N ASN A 157 1.45 -1.03 2.62
CA ASN A 157 0.46 -1.16 1.55
C ASN A 157 0.91 -2.21 0.54
N VAL A 158 0.26 -3.37 0.61
CA VAL A 158 0.52 -4.53 -0.25
C VAL A 158 -0.76 -5.08 -0.91
N THR A 159 -1.91 -4.44 -0.65
CA THR A 159 -3.21 -4.76 -1.26
C THR A 159 -3.89 -3.51 -1.82
N THR A 160 -4.70 -3.69 -2.87
CA THR A 160 -5.54 -2.65 -3.48
C THR A 160 -6.97 -2.64 -2.94
N SER A 161 -7.29 -3.43 -1.91
CA SER A 161 -8.62 -3.48 -1.28
C SER A 161 -9.09 -2.12 -0.75
N ARG A 162 -8.15 -1.22 -0.44
CA ARG A 162 -8.41 0.18 -0.09
C ARG A 162 -9.07 0.98 -1.23
N ILE A 163 -8.93 0.57 -2.48
CA ILE A 163 -9.63 1.20 -3.61
C ILE A 163 -11.09 0.76 -3.66
N GLU A 164 -11.40 -0.47 -3.27
CA GLU A 164 -12.78 -0.95 -3.21
C GLU A 164 -13.61 -0.17 -2.19
N SER A 165 -13.01 0.21 -1.05
CA SER A 165 -13.67 1.10 -0.09
C SER A 165 -13.89 2.51 -0.64
N LEU A 166 -12.93 3.04 -1.42
CA LEU A 166 -13.13 4.32 -2.13
C LEU A 166 -14.28 4.21 -3.13
N HIS A 167 -14.37 3.13 -3.92
CA HIS A 167 -15.50 2.90 -4.82
C HIS A 167 -16.83 2.87 -4.07
N ALA A 168 -16.89 2.18 -2.93
CA ALA A 168 -18.10 2.13 -2.12
C ALA A 168 -18.52 3.53 -1.63
N SER A 169 -17.56 4.38 -1.28
CA SER A 169 -17.82 5.78 -0.91
C SER A 169 -18.38 6.58 -2.08
N ILE A 170 -17.70 6.56 -3.24
CA ILE A 170 -18.09 7.32 -4.44
C ILE A 170 -19.46 6.87 -4.96
N LYS A 171 -19.76 5.57 -4.94
CA LYS A 171 -21.04 5.02 -5.39
C LYS A 171 -22.25 5.61 -4.66
N ARG A 172 -22.09 6.17 -3.46
CA ARG A 172 -23.16 6.83 -2.70
C ARG A 172 -23.61 8.17 -3.33
N PHE A 173 -22.73 8.79 -4.11
CA PHE A 173 -23.02 10.05 -4.80
C PHE A 173 -23.62 9.83 -6.18
N LEU A 174 -23.34 8.68 -6.81
CA LEU A 174 -23.77 8.40 -8.18
C LEU A 174 -25.28 8.13 -8.25
N LYS A 175 -25.99 8.86 -9.12
CA LYS A 175 -27.45 8.71 -9.33
C LYS A 175 -27.88 7.46 -10.12
N GLY A 176 -26.96 6.52 -10.34
CA GLY A 176 -27.23 5.24 -11.00
C GLY A 176 -26.97 5.25 -12.51
N ARG A 177 -27.27 4.11 -13.16
CA ARG A 177 -26.81 3.76 -14.53
C ARG A 177 -27.35 4.65 -15.65
N ASN A 178 -28.45 5.35 -15.42
CA ASN A 178 -29.11 6.21 -16.43
C ASN A 178 -28.62 7.66 -16.38
N SER A 179 -27.63 7.97 -15.54
CA SER A 179 -27.07 9.31 -15.42
C SER A 179 -26.26 9.67 -16.67
N SER A 180 -26.35 10.93 -17.11
CA SER A 180 -25.46 11.42 -18.17
C SER A 180 -24.02 11.48 -17.68
N MET A 181 -23.06 11.48 -18.62
CA MET A 181 -21.64 11.61 -18.30
C MET A 181 -21.35 12.88 -17.49
N HIS A 182 -21.98 14.01 -17.86
CA HIS A 182 -21.85 15.27 -17.13
C HIS A 182 -22.28 15.11 -15.68
N THR A 183 -23.46 14.52 -15.43
CA THR A 183 -23.94 14.27 -14.06
C THR A 183 -23.00 13.35 -13.29
N THR A 184 -22.51 12.28 -13.92
CA THR A 184 -21.54 11.37 -13.29
C THR A 184 -20.25 12.07 -12.90
N ILE A 185 -19.70 12.94 -13.77
CA ILE A 185 -18.49 13.71 -13.46
C ILE A 185 -18.75 14.69 -12.31
N THR A 186 -19.89 15.38 -12.30
CA THR A 186 -20.26 16.28 -11.19
C THR A 186 -20.41 15.51 -9.88
N ASP A 187 -21.12 14.38 -9.88
CA ASP A 187 -21.31 13.54 -8.70
C ASP A 187 -19.96 13.01 -8.17
N MET A 188 -19.04 12.60 -9.06
CA MET A 188 -17.68 12.20 -8.69
C MET A 188 -16.87 13.36 -8.09
N HIS A 189 -16.97 14.55 -8.66
CA HIS A 189 -16.29 15.74 -8.16
C HIS A 189 -16.78 16.12 -6.75
N ASP A 190 -18.08 16.08 -6.53
CA ASP A 190 -18.67 16.34 -5.21
C ASP A 190 -18.27 15.28 -4.19
N ALA A 191 -18.18 14.00 -4.59
CA ALA A 191 -17.67 12.92 -3.75
C ALA A 191 -16.22 13.16 -3.32
N VAL A 192 -15.34 13.57 -4.25
CA VAL A 192 -13.93 13.87 -3.95
C VAL A 192 -13.80 15.10 -3.05
N LYS A 193 -14.59 16.14 -3.28
CA LYS A 193 -14.64 17.32 -2.39
C LYS A 193 -15.07 16.95 -0.97
N HIS A 194 -16.11 16.13 -0.85
CA HIS A 194 -16.59 15.67 0.45
C HIS A 194 -15.51 14.87 1.18
N GLN A 195 -14.88 13.91 0.49
CA GLN A 195 -13.77 13.15 1.04
C GLN A 195 -12.61 14.05 1.49
N LEU A 196 -12.21 15.01 0.67
CA LEU A 196 -11.15 15.96 1.01
C LEU A 196 -11.49 16.73 2.29
N HIS A 197 -12.74 17.18 2.42
CA HIS A 197 -13.20 17.89 3.61
C HIS A 197 -13.13 17.02 4.88
N GLU A 198 -13.59 15.77 4.82
CA GLU A 198 -13.50 14.82 5.96
C GLU A 198 -12.04 14.58 6.39
N LEU A 199 -11.14 14.39 5.43
CA LEU A 199 -9.72 14.16 5.70
C LEU A 199 -9.06 15.39 6.35
N MET A 200 -9.44 16.60 5.92
CA MET A 200 -8.94 17.84 6.52
C MET A 200 -9.41 18.00 7.97
N ILE A 201 -10.67 17.67 8.27
CA ILE A 201 -11.23 17.71 9.63
C ILE A 201 -10.50 16.70 10.53
N ASP A 202 -10.32 15.47 10.07
CA ASP A 202 -9.63 14.43 10.86
C ASP A 202 -8.18 14.85 11.17
N CYS A 203 -7.46 15.33 10.16
CA CYS A 203 -6.09 15.82 10.34
C CYS A 203 -6.01 17.00 11.33
N ALA A 204 -6.94 17.95 11.26
CA ALA A 204 -7.00 19.08 12.21
C ALA A 204 -7.31 18.61 13.63
N THR A 205 -8.23 17.65 13.78
CA THR A 205 -8.59 17.05 15.07
C THR A 205 -7.39 16.35 15.70
N GLN A 206 -6.61 15.60 14.93
CA GLN A 206 -5.42 14.90 15.43
C GLN A 206 -4.33 15.84 15.97
N LYS A 207 -4.24 17.08 15.45
CA LYS A 207 -3.31 18.10 15.98
C LYS A 207 -3.66 18.55 17.39
N GLN A 208 -4.95 18.51 17.74
CA GLN A 208 -5.47 18.99 19.03
C GLN A 208 -5.61 17.86 20.05
N VAL A 209 -5.92 16.64 19.60
CA VAL A 209 -6.20 15.51 20.50
C VAL A 209 -4.91 14.79 20.89
N HIS A 210 -4.69 14.69 22.20
CA HIS A 210 -3.56 13.93 22.75
C HIS A 210 -3.87 12.43 22.89
N ILE A 211 -2.91 11.60 22.51
CA ILE A 211 -2.94 10.15 22.75
C ILE A 211 -2.58 9.88 24.21
N LYS A 212 -3.47 9.22 24.94
CA LYS A 212 -3.23 8.80 26.34
C LYS A 212 -2.34 7.55 26.39
N ASN A 213 -1.63 7.38 27.50
CA ASN A 213 -0.82 6.18 27.81
C ASN A 213 0.30 5.90 26.79
N LEU A 214 0.94 6.95 26.29
CA LEU A 214 2.04 6.82 25.35
C LEU A 214 3.36 6.55 26.10
N PRO A 215 4.22 5.60 25.64
CA PRO A 215 5.55 5.42 26.21
C PRO A 215 6.35 6.72 26.24
N LYS A 216 7.19 6.89 27.26
CA LYS A 216 7.94 8.15 27.47
C LYS A 216 8.74 8.54 26.23
N VAL A 217 9.36 7.58 25.56
CA VAL A 217 10.17 7.79 24.35
C VAL A 217 9.38 8.41 23.17
N LEU A 218 8.05 8.22 23.12
CA LEU A 218 7.18 8.73 22.04
C LEU A 218 6.40 10.00 22.44
N SER A 219 6.52 10.48 23.68
CA SER A 219 5.66 11.54 24.23
C SER A 219 5.75 12.90 23.52
N ARG A 220 6.84 13.15 22.78
CA ARG A 220 7.10 14.41 22.06
C ARG A 220 6.52 14.45 20.63
N LEU A 221 5.89 13.36 20.18
CA LEU A 221 5.39 13.25 18.81
C LEU A 221 3.98 13.82 18.62
N GLY A 222 3.21 13.97 19.70
CA GLY A 222 1.83 14.46 19.65
C GLY A 222 1.71 15.83 19.00
N GLY A 223 0.69 16.01 18.16
CA GLY A 223 0.46 17.25 17.41
C GLY A 223 1.37 17.46 16.19
N LYS A 224 2.47 16.70 16.07
CA LYS A 224 3.41 16.76 14.94
C LYS A 224 3.26 15.56 14.01
N ILE A 225 3.14 14.36 14.59
CA ILE A 225 3.03 13.10 13.87
C ILE A 225 1.61 12.54 13.98
N SER A 226 1.14 11.90 12.92
CA SER A 226 -0.19 11.30 12.87
C SER A 226 -0.37 10.25 13.96
N HIS A 227 -1.62 10.12 14.43
CA HIS A 227 -1.96 9.13 15.45
C HIS A 227 -1.71 7.71 14.95
N HIS A 228 -1.87 7.46 13.66
CA HIS A 228 -1.56 6.18 13.05
C HIS A 228 -0.09 5.80 13.24
N ALA A 229 0.85 6.68 12.88
CA ALA A 229 2.28 6.37 13.00
C ALA A 229 2.71 6.21 14.46
N ILE A 230 2.20 7.05 15.38
CA ILE A 230 2.47 6.92 16.81
C ILE A 230 1.97 5.57 17.35
N ARG A 231 0.75 5.15 17.00
CA ARG A 231 0.20 3.85 17.42
C ARG A 231 0.96 2.68 16.79
N THR A 232 1.40 2.80 15.54
CA THR A 232 2.25 1.79 14.89
C THR A 232 3.56 1.61 15.65
N ALA A 233 4.23 2.71 16.01
CA ALA A 233 5.44 2.68 16.83
C ALA A 233 5.17 2.06 18.23
N GLN A 234 4.06 2.41 18.87
CA GLN A 234 3.64 1.85 20.16
C GLN A 234 3.40 0.33 20.07
N CYS A 235 2.68 -0.15 19.06
CA CYS A 235 2.44 -1.58 18.83
C CYS A 235 3.75 -2.32 18.53
N LEU A 236 4.69 -1.70 17.82
CA LEU A 236 6.00 -2.28 17.55
C LEU A 236 6.81 -2.46 18.84
N LEU A 237 6.81 -1.47 19.72
CA LEU A 237 7.42 -1.54 21.05
C LEU A 237 6.80 -2.63 21.94
N ALA A 238 5.49 -2.86 21.83
CA ALA A 238 4.80 -3.88 22.61
C ALA A 238 5.07 -5.31 22.12
N SER A 239 5.26 -5.49 20.80
CA SER A 239 5.29 -6.82 20.16
C SER A 239 6.69 -7.43 20.05
N ASP A 240 7.70 -6.69 19.61
CA ASP A 240 9.09 -7.17 19.53
C ASP A 240 9.78 -6.81 20.83
N LYS A 241 10.27 -7.77 21.63
CA LYS A 241 11.00 -7.51 22.89
C LYS A 241 12.53 -7.48 22.74
N SER A 242 13.06 -7.72 21.54
CA SER A 242 14.50 -7.75 21.28
C SER A 242 15.13 -6.38 21.52
N ARG A 243 16.38 -6.37 22.00
CA ARG A 243 17.20 -5.16 22.14
C ARG A 243 18.24 -5.04 21.02
N GLU A 244 18.49 -6.11 20.27
CA GLU A 244 19.47 -6.14 19.19
C GLU A 244 18.80 -5.96 17.83
N CYS A 245 19.23 -4.93 17.10
CA CYS A 245 18.81 -4.69 15.72
C CYS A 245 19.65 -5.56 14.77
N LYS A 246 19.16 -6.77 14.44
CA LYS A 246 19.76 -7.61 13.40
C LYS A 246 18.96 -7.47 12.12
N ASN A 247 19.48 -6.70 11.16
CA ASN A 247 18.89 -6.51 9.82
C ASN A 247 17.41 -6.06 9.83
N CYS A 248 17.06 -5.07 10.65
CA CYS A 248 15.70 -4.55 10.66
C CYS A 248 15.46 -3.66 9.44
N SER A 249 14.51 -4.03 8.59
CA SER A 249 14.07 -3.22 7.44
C SER A 249 12.89 -2.31 7.77
N HIS A 250 12.39 -2.31 9.01
CA HIS A 250 11.16 -1.61 9.38
C HIS A 250 11.18 -0.13 9.00
N GLU A 251 12.27 0.54 9.35
CA GLU A 251 12.44 1.96 9.05
C GLU A 251 12.54 2.21 7.53
N ALA A 252 13.14 1.29 6.77
CA ALA A 252 13.27 1.43 5.32
C ALA A 252 11.93 1.39 4.59
N TYR A 253 10.97 0.58 5.03
CA TYR A 253 9.67 0.46 4.36
C TYR A 253 8.53 1.23 5.04
N MET A 254 8.63 1.50 6.34
CA MET A 254 7.65 2.33 7.06
C MET A 254 8.08 3.78 7.21
N GLY A 255 9.37 4.11 7.21
CA GLY A 255 9.81 5.45 7.61
C GLY A 255 9.50 5.77 9.08
N ILE A 256 9.41 4.74 9.92
CA ILE A 256 9.23 4.84 11.38
C ILE A 256 10.41 4.10 12.02
N PRO A 257 11.08 4.66 13.05
CA PRO A 257 12.17 3.97 13.75
C PRO A 257 11.75 2.58 14.23
N CYS A 258 12.66 1.61 14.15
CA CYS A 258 12.37 0.27 14.65
C CYS A 258 12.29 0.20 16.19
N ALA A 259 11.73 -0.88 16.73
CA ALA A 259 11.66 -1.09 18.19
C ALA A 259 13.04 -1.02 18.87
N HIS A 260 14.10 -1.50 18.22
CA HIS A 260 15.45 -1.48 18.78
C HIS A 260 15.97 -0.06 18.95
N THR A 261 15.84 0.78 17.91
CA THR A 261 16.22 2.20 17.96
C THR A 261 15.45 2.93 19.05
N MET A 262 14.13 2.74 19.11
CA MET A 262 13.29 3.37 20.12
C MET A 262 13.67 2.93 21.55
N ARG A 263 13.99 1.65 21.78
CA ARG A 263 14.45 1.19 23.10
C ARG A 263 15.79 1.74 23.51
N LYS A 264 16.71 1.88 22.56
CA LYS A 264 18.02 2.49 22.82
C LYS A 264 17.83 3.96 23.25
N LEU A 265 16.98 4.70 22.55
CA LEU A 265 16.63 6.06 22.97
C LEU A 265 16.00 6.08 24.36
N GLU A 266 15.11 5.13 24.66
CA GLU A 266 14.50 5.02 25.98
C GLU A 266 15.53 4.72 27.09
N SER A 267 16.50 3.83 26.84
CA SER A 267 17.58 3.55 27.81
C SER A 267 18.50 4.75 28.04
N ASP A 268 18.69 5.56 27.01
CA ASP A 268 19.54 6.76 27.06
C ASP A 268 18.77 7.97 27.64
N GLY A 269 17.50 7.80 28.04
CA GLY A 269 16.64 8.88 28.53
C GLY A 269 16.23 9.90 27.45
N LEU A 270 16.40 9.53 26.18
CA LEU A 270 16.09 10.32 25.00
C LEU A 270 14.67 10.01 24.47
N TYR A 271 14.28 10.76 23.45
CA TYR A 271 12.98 10.69 22.81
C TYR A 271 13.16 10.48 21.31
N VAL A 272 12.16 9.87 20.66
CA VAL A 272 12.10 9.89 19.20
C VAL A 272 11.88 11.32 18.73
N ASP A 273 12.75 11.78 17.85
CA ASP A 273 12.60 13.06 17.18
C ASP A 273 11.58 12.95 16.04
N ALA A 274 10.70 13.94 15.91
CA ALA A 274 9.72 13.98 14.82
C ALA A 274 10.42 14.00 13.46
N ASP A 275 11.58 14.67 13.36
CA ASP A 275 12.36 14.79 12.13
C ASP A 275 13.01 13.47 11.71
N SER A 276 13.15 12.51 12.63
CA SER A 276 13.61 11.15 12.32
C SER A 276 12.52 10.27 11.70
N ILE A 277 11.26 10.71 11.77
CA ILE A 277 10.12 10.01 11.16
C ILE A 277 9.90 10.58 9.77
N HIS A 278 9.69 9.69 8.79
CA HIS A 278 9.48 10.07 7.40
C HIS A 278 8.29 11.03 7.25
N MET A 279 8.47 12.04 6.40
CA MET A 279 7.53 13.14 6.17
C MET A 279 6.10 12.70 5.81
N GLN A 280 5.94 11.49 5.26
CA GLN A 280 4.62 10.86 5.06
C GLN A 280 3.76 10.90 6.32
N TRP A 281 4.33 10.73 7.51
CA TRP A 281 3.60 10.60 8.76
C TRP A 281 3.40 11.93 9.50
N HIS A 282 3.98 13.00 8.99
CA HIS A 282 3.82 14.33 9.58
C HIS A 282 2.41 14.85 9.32
N LEU A 283 1.83 15.48 10.33
CA LEU A 283 0.58 16.22 10.18
C LEU A 283 0.91 17.51 9.41
N PRO A 284 0.34 17.75 8.21
CA PRO A 284 0.70 18.88 7.38
C PRO A 284 0.48 20.21 8.10
N GLU A 285 1.47 21.11 8.12
CA GLU A 285 1.39 22.39 8.81
C GLU A 285 0.30 23.32 8.25
N LYS A 286 0.08 23.28 6.93
CA LYS A 286 -0.96 24.03 6.21
C LYS A 286 -2.09 23.10 5.77
N SER A 287 -3.31 23.63 5.72
CA SER A 287 -4.55 22.95 5.30
C SER A 287 -4.51 22.33 3.88
N VAL A 288 -3.44 22.53 3.12
CA VAL A 288 -3.25 21.94 1.79
C VAL A 288 -1.78 21.59 1.58
N CYS A 289 -1.40 20.38 1.96
CA CYS A 289 -0.27 19.66 1.38
C CYS A 289 -0.42 18.19 1.74
N PHE A 290 -1.15 17.44 0.91
CA PHE A 290 -0.92 16.01 0.86
C PHE A 290 0.51 15.85 0.34
N TYR A 291 1.45 15.46 1.19
CA TYR A 291 2.75 15.07 0.72
C TYR A 291 2.56 13.81 -0.15
N LEU A 292 2.55 14.03 -1.46
CA LEU A 292 2.44 12.98 -2.47
C LEU A 292 3.75 12.18 -2.61
N GLY A 293 4.76 12.53 -1.82
CA GLY A 293 6.15 12.06 -1.94
C GLY A 293 6.36 10.57 -1.68
N SER A 294 5.35 9.82 -1.25
CA SER A 294 5.43 8.35 -1.15
C SER A 294 4.04 7.71 -1.24
N VAL A 295 3.20 8.20 -2.15
CA VAL A 295 1.88 7.61 -2.36
C VAL A 295 2.06 6.29 -3.10
N ALA A 296 1.76 5.18 -2.41
CA ALA A 296 1.42 3.93 -3.07
C ALA A 296 0.15 4.17 -3.90
N PHE A 297 0.30 4.44 -5.18
CA PHE A 297 -0.86 4.55 -6.06
C PHE A 297 -1.46 3.18 -6.22
N LEU A 298 -2.72 3.07 -5.83
CA LEU A 298 -3.49 1.86 -6.03
C LEU A 298 -4.26 2.04 -7.33
N ILE A 299 -3.88 1.26 -8.35
CA ILE A 299 -4.53 1.28 -9.66
C ILE A 299 -5.02 -0.14 -9.94
N PRO A 300 -6.30 -0.44 -9.68
CA PRO A 300 -6.91 -1.67 -10.19
C PRO A 300 -7.22 -1.51 -11.69
N CYS A 301 -6.98 -2.57 -12.44
CA CYS A 301 -7.61 -2.77 -13.74
C CYS A 301 -8.93 -3.51 -13.51
N PHE A 302 -10.02 -3.11 -14.17
CA PHE A 302 -11.30 -3.80 -14.03
C PHE A 302 -11.71 -4.45 -15.34
N ILE A 303 -11.72 -5.78 -15.33
CA ILE A 303 -12.55 -6.59 -16.23
C ILE A 303 -14.00 -6.50 -15.77
#